data_AF-A0A354XWG3-F1
#
_entry.id   AF-A0A354XWG3-F1
#
_cell.length_a   1.000
_cell.length_b   1.000
_cell.length_c   1.000
_cell.angle_alpha   90.00
_cell.angle_beta   90.00
_cell.angle_gamma   90.00
#
_symmetry.space_group_name_H-M   'P 1'
#
loop_
_entity.id
_entity.type
_entity.pdbx_description
1 polymer ?
#
loop_
_entity_poly.entity_id
_entity_poly.type
_entity_poly.pdbx_seq_one_letter_code
_entity_poly.pdbx_strand_id
1 'polypeptide(L)'
;MSKRKITVGVSGLNNIDSPGPGIPVIRALKESSEFDVRIIGFSYETLEPGIYMHELVDKVYQLPLPTAGSSMLKERLQYIAGIEKIDVIIPN
;
A
#
# COMPACT_ATOMS: atom_id res chain seq x y z
N MET A 1 17.75 6.78 -18.57
CA MET A 1 16.71 7.80 -18.31
C MET A 1 16.54 7.94 -16.80
N SER A 2 16.20 9.12 -16.29
CA SER A 2 15.87 9.29 -14.87
C SER A 2 14.53 8.61 -14.57
N LYS A 3 14.45 7.81 -13.49
CA LYS A 3 13.20 7.19 -13.06
C LYS A 3 12.21 8.25 -12.57
N ARG A 4 10.92 8.08 -12.86
CA ARG A 4 9.84 8.96 -12.38
C ARG A 4 9.48 8.60 -10.95
N LYS A 5 9.50 9.58 -10.04
CA LYS A 5 9.09 9.36 -8.65
C LYS A 5 7.58 9.24 -8.55
N ILE A 6 7.09 8.25 -7.80
CA ILE A 6 5.67 8.03 -7.57
C ILE A 6 5.43 7.41 -6.18
N THR A 7 4.38 7.85 -5.50
CA THR A 7 3.91 7.28 -4.23
C THR A 7 2.66 6.44 -4.46
N VAL A 8 2.74 5.15 -4.16
CA VAL A 8 1.67 4.18 -4.42
C VAL A 8 1.14 3.63 -3.10
N GLY A 9 -0.18 3.72 -2.89
CA GLY A 9 -0.89 3.05 -1.80
C GLY A 9 -1.29 1.63 -2.21
N VAL A 10 -0.97 0.61 -1.41
CA VAL A 10 -1.27 -0.80 -1.74
C VAL A 10 -1.91 -1.52 -0.55
N SER A 11 -3.06 -2.16 -0.75
CA SER A 11 -3.66 -3.10 0.23
C SER A 11 -3.31 -4.55 -0.07
N GLY A 12 -3.73 -5.47 0.81
CA GLY A 12 -3.44 -6.90 0.69
C GLY A 12 -1.99 -7.19 1.04
N LEU A 13 -1.57 -6.84 2.26
CA LEU A 13 -0.17 -7.02 2.68
C LEU A 13 0.13 -8.43 3.16
N ASN A 14 -0.82 -9.34 2.99
CA ASN A 14 -0.57 -10.76 3.05
C ASN A 14 0.42 -11.15 1.94
N ASN A 15 1.55 -11.72 2.34
CA ASN A 15 2.58 -12.19 1.42
C ASN A 15 2.20 -13.57 0.86
N ILE A 16 1.00 -13.66 0.28
CA ILE A 16 0.45 -14.83 -0.38
C ILE A 16 -0.01 -14.43 -1.77
N ASP A 17 0.11 -15.35 -2.73
CA ASP A 17 -0.27 -15.05 -4.13
C ASP A 17 -1.79 -14.99 -4.32
N SER A 18 -2.57 -15.57 -3.39
CA SER A 18 -4.03 -15.47 -3.34
C SER A 18 -4.58 -15.91 -1.98
N PRO A 19 -5.56 -15.21 -1.39
CA PRO A 19 -6.11 -13.90 -1.77
C PRO A 19 -5.23 -12.72 -1.28
N GLY A 20 -5.24 -11.59 -1.99
CA GLY A 20 -4.55 -10.35 -1.60
C GLY A 20 -3.06 -10.28 -1.94
N PRO A 21 -2.65 -10.31 -3.23
CA PRO A 21 -1.25 -10.35 -3.66
C PRO A 21 -0.56 -8.97 -3.63
N GLY A 22 -0.74 -8.16 -2.59
CA GLY A 22 -0.17 -6.82 -2.51
C GLY A 22 1.37 -6.85 -2.49
N ILE A 23 1.99 -7.82 -1.82
CA ILE A 23 3.46 -7.95 -1.81
C ILE A 23 4.03 -8.30 -3.20
N PRO A 24 3.52 -9.29 -3.94
CA PRO A 24 3.89 -9.51 -5.33
C PRO A 24 3.75 -8.24 -6.21
N VAL A 25 2.66 -7.49 -6.08
CA VAL A 25 2.47 -6.21 -6.79
C VAL A 25 3.56 -5.20 -6.43
N ILE A 26 3.87 -5.07 -5.13
CA ILE A 26 4.93 -4.16 -4.66
C ILE A 26 6.30 -4.54 -5.23
N ARG A 27 6.63 -5.84 -5.28
CA ARG A 27 7.89 -6.31 -5.89
C ARG A 27 7.98 -5.91 -7.36
N ALA A 28 6.92 -6.17 -8.13
CA ALA A 28 6.87 -5.79 -9.54
C ALA A 28 7.02 -4.26 -9.75
N LEU A 29 6.42 -3.44 -8.88
CA LEU A 29 6.57 -1.99 -8.91
C LEU A 29 8.01 -1.54 -8.62
N LYS A 30 8.65 -2.11 -7.59
CA LYS A 30 10.04 -1.79 -7.22
C LYS A 30 11.04 -2.21 -8.31
N GLU A 31 10.73 -3.25 -9.10
CA GLU A 31 11.54 -3.70 -10.24
C GLU A 31 11.37 -2.83 -11.50
N SER A 32 10.43 -1.88 -11.51
CA SER A 32 10.19 -1.02 -12.66
C SER A 32 11.45 -0.25 -13.09
N SER A 33 11.74 -0.28 -14.40
CA SER A 33 12.77 0.56 -15.02
C SER A 33 12.32 2.01 -15.22
N GLU A 34 11.02 2.29 -15.10
CA GLU A 34 10.43 3.60 -15.35
C GLU A 34 10.17 4.41 -14.09
N PHE A 35 9.89 3.73 -12.97
CA PHE A 35 9.46 4.37 -11.73
C PHE A 35 10.44 4.15 -10.57
N ASP A 36 10.61 5.20 -9.78
CA ASP A 36 11.22 5.20 -8.46
C ASP A 36 10.09 5.27 -7.44
N VAL A 37 9.72 4.11 -6.89
CA VAL A 37 8.44 3.93 -6.19
C VAL A 37 8.61 3.99 -4.68
N ARG A 38 7.82 4.86 -4.03
CA ARG A 38 7.56 4.84 -2.60
C ARG A 38 6.23 4.12 -2.33
N ILE A 39 6.22 3.19 -1.39
CA ILE A 39 5.08 2.33 -1.09
C ILE A 39 4.48 2.71 0.27
N ILE A 40 3.17 3.00 0.26
CA ILE A 40 2.35 3.17 1.46
C ILE A 40 1.46 1.94 1.59
N GLY A 41 1.79 1.06 2.53
CA GLY A 41 1.02 -0.13 2.82
C GLY A 41 -0.27 0.18 3.58
N PHE A 42 -1.35 -0.45 3.14
CA PHE A 42 -2.65 -0.41 3.80
C PHE A 42 -2.95 -1.76 4.42
N SER A 43 -2.95 -1.79 5.73
CA SER A 43 -3.13 -3.01 6.50
C SER A 43 -4.51 -3.06 7.15
N TYR A 44 -5.11 -4.24 7.17
CA TYR A 44 -6.36 -4.47 7.92
C TYR A 44 -6.12 -5.14 9.27
N GLU A 45 -4.98 -5.84 9.44
CA GLU A 45 -4.62 -6.56 10.66
C GLU A 45 -3.11 -6.52 10.93
N THR A 46 -2.72 -6.73 12.19
CA THR A 46 -1.30 -6.69 12.59
C THR A 46 -0.51 -7.96 12.24
N LEU A 47 -1.16 -8.97 11.67
CA LEU A 47 -0.51 -10.25 11.34
C LEU A 47 -0.10 -10.37 9.87
N GLU A 48 -0.44 -9.37 9.05
CA GLU A 48 -0.01 -9.36 7.65
C GLU A 48 1.53 -9.24 7.60
N PRO A 49 2.26 -10.23 7.06
CA PRO A 49 3.72 -10.22 7.06
C PRO A 49 4.32 -8.98 6.37
N GLY A 50 3.60 -8.44 5.38
CA GLY A 50 4.00 -7.25 4.65
C GLY A 50 4.22 -6.01 5.51
N ILE A 51 3.61 -5.93 6.71
CA ILE A 51 3.82 -4.77 7.58
C ILE A 51 5.24 -4.68 8.17
N TYR A 52 5.95 -5.80 8.16
CA TYR A 52 7.32 -5.94 8.66
C TYR A 52 8.37 -5.97 7.54
N MET A 53 7.94 -5.94 6.27
CA MET A 53 8.84 -6.02 5.11
C MET A 53 9.34 -4.62 4.72
N HIS A 54 10.14 -3.99 5.59
CA HIS A 54 10.59 -2.60 5.43
C HIS A 54 11.40 -2.32 4.16
N GLU A 55 12.00 -3.35 3.56
CA GLU A 55 12.68 -3.26 2.24
C GLU A 55 11.70 -3.08 1.07
N LEU A 56 10.44 -3.47 1.27
CA LEU A 56 9.40 -3.40 0.25
C LEU A 56 8.38 -2.29 0.55
N VAL A 57 8.02 -2.11 1.81
CA VAL A 57 6.97 -1.20 2.26
C VAL A 57 7.57 -0.08 3.10
N ASP A 58 7.58 1.13 2.55
CA ASP A 58 8.23 2.29 3.17
C ASP A 58 7.49 2.78 4.43
N LYS A 59 6.16 2.64 4.47
CA LYS A 59 5.34 2.97 5.64
C LYS A 59 3.99 2.25 5.59
N VAL A 60 3.43 1.94 6.75
CA VAL A 60 2.13 1.26 6.86
C VAL A 60 1.15 2.07 7.66
N TYR A 61 -0.10 2.08 7.19
CA TYR A 61 -1.24 2.60 7.90
C TYR A 61 -2.31 1.51 8.04
N GLN A 62 -2.85 1.38 9.25
CA GLN A 62 -4.02 0.55 9.46
C GLN A 62 -5.26 1.25 8.89
N LEU A 63 -6.03 0.51 8.11
CA LEU A 63 -7.35 0.86 7.61
C LEU A 63 -8.44 0.23 8.50
N PRO A 64 -9.63 0.84 8.58
CA PRO A 64 -10.76 0.22 9.24
C PRO A 64 -11.21 -1.04 8.49
N LEU A 65 -11.69 -2.04 9.23
CA LEU A 65 -12.35 -3.21 8.65
C LEU A 65 -13.61 -2.78 7.86
N PRO A 66 -14.02 -3.54 6.82
CA PRO A 66 -15.20 -3.20 6.02
C PRO A 66 -16.48 -3.01 6.83
N THR A 67 -16.61 -3.70 7.97
CA THR A 67 -17.75 -3.59 8.89
C THR A 67 -17.91 -2.21 9.52
N ALA A 68 -16.86 -1.37 9.52
CA ALA A 68 -16.90 0.01 10.00
C ALA A 68 -17.61 0.97 9.02
N GLY A 69 -17.86 0.53 7.77
CA GLY A 69 -18.55 1.31 6.76
C GLY A 69 -17.64 2.20 5.91
N SER A 70 -18.15 2.58 4.74
CA SER A 70 -17.40 3.29 3.70
C SER A 70 -17.00 4.72 4.09
N SER A 71 -17.78 5.40 4.93
CA SER A 71 -17.45 6.75 5.42
C SER A 71 -16.15 6.77 6.23
N MET A 72 -15.99 5.80 7.15
CA MET A 72 -14.76 5.69 7.96
C MET A 72 -13.55 5.36 7.10
N LEU A 73 -13.71 4.47 6.11
CA LEU A 73 -12.64 4.17 5.15
C LEU A 73 -12.23 5.43 4.37
N LYS A 74 -13.20 6.19 3.86
CA LYS A 74 -12.95 7.41 3.09
C LYS A 74 -12.19 8.46 3.90
N GLU A 75 -12.65 8.75 5.12
CA GLU A 75 -11.99 9.70 6.01
C GLU A 75 -10.55 9.27 6.33
N ARG A 76 -10.36 7.96 6.59
CA ARG A 76 -9.03 7.41 6.86
C ARG A 76 -8.10 7.56 5.66
N LEU A 77 -8.57 7.26 4.45
CA LEU A 77 -7.78 7.42 3.22
C LEU A 77 -7.45 8.89 2.94
N GLN A 78 -8.40 9.81 3.17
CA GLN A 78 -8.16 11.26 3.02
C GLN A 78 -7.10 11.78 3.98
N TYR A 79 -7.14 11.34 5.25
CA TYR A 79 -6.11 11.65 6.23
C TYR A 79 -4.72 11.18 5.77
N ILE A 80 -4.61 9.93 5.30
CA ILE A 80 -3.32 9.37 4.87
C ILE A 80 -2.81 10.09 3.61
N ALA A 81 -3.68 10.34 2.63
CA ALA A 81 -3.33 11.04 1.40
C ALA A 81 -2.86 12.48 1.67
N GLY A 82 -3.44 13.17 2.66
CA GLY A 82 -3.00 14.50 3.09
C GLY A 82 -1.57 14.54 3.67
N ILE A 83 -1.08 13.41 4.20
CA ILE A 83 0.26 13.29 4.78
C ILE A 83 1.25 12.77 3.73
N GLU A 84 0.93 11.66 3.09
CA GLU A 84 1.86 10.91 2.24
C GLU A 84 1.84 11.36 0.78
N LYS A 85 0.87 12.16 0.35
CA LYS A 85 0.70 12.62 -1.04
C LYS A 85 0.67 11.44 -2.02
N ILE A 86 -0.26 10.52 -1.79
CA ILE A 86 -0.42 9.32 -2.62
C ILE A 86 -0.91 9.71 -4.01
N ASP A 87 -0.22 9.24 -5.06
CA ASP A 87 -0.55 9.50 -6.46
C ASP A 87 -1.59 8.49 -7.00
N VAL A 88 -1.51 7.24 -6.54
CA VAL A 88 -2.38 6.15 -6.97
C VAL A 88 -2.57 5.11 -5.86
N ILE A 89 -3.77 4.52 -5.81
CA ILE A 89 -4.10 3.41 -4.90
C ILE A 89 -4.38 2.16 -5.73
N ILE A 90 -3.75 1.05 -5.36
CA ILE A 90 -4.00 -0.28 -5.92
C ILE A 90 -4.65 -1.15 -4.83
N PRO A 91 -5.98 -1.36 -4.89
CA PRO A 91 -6.65 -2.25 -3.96
C PRO A 91 -6.46 -3.72 -4.37
N ASN A 92 -5.97 -4.53 -3.43
CA ASN A 92 -5.96 -6.01 -3.48
C ASN A 92 -6.71 -6.61 -2.30
#